data_AF-A0A3D5Q2Z9-F1
#
_entry.id   AF-A0A3D5Q2Z9-F1
#
_cell.length_a   1.000
_cell.length_b   1.000
_cell.length_c   1.000
_cell.angle_alpha   90.00
_cell.angle_beta   90.00
_cell.angle_gamma   90.00
#
_symmetry.space_group_name_H-M   'P 1'
#
loop_
_entity.id
_entity.type
_entity.pdbx_description
1 polymer ?
#
loop_
_entity_poly.entity_id
_entity_poly.type
_entity_poly.pdbx_seq_one_letter_code
_entity_poly.pdbx_strand_id
1 'polypeptide(L)'
;NLLSCYIGLKSLIENNGEEPSLLVCNDHEEVGSMSAEGAQGPFLTAVLDRWCGPENRARAIARSMMISADNAHGVHPNYMDRHDENHGPVLNQGPVIKVNHNQRYATNSRTASLYRHISDELGLPHQSFVVRSDMG
;
A
#
# COMPACT_ATOMS: atom_id res chain seq x y z
N ASN A 1 -1.84 -4.75 -11.44
CA ASN A 1 -2.38 -3.60 -10.67
C ASN A 1 -2.08 -2.23 -11.32
N LEU A 2 -2.64 -1.90 -12.50
CA LEU A 2 -2.34 -0.63 -13.21
C LEU A 2 -3.05 0.60 -12.63
N LEU A 3 -4.21 0.41 -11.98
CA LEU A 3 -4.94 1.51 -11.35
C LEU A 3 -4.10 2.21 -10.28
N SER A 4 -3.46 1.43 -9.41
CA SER A 4 -2.58 1.98 -8.36
C SER A 4 -1.37 2.68 -8.95
N CYS A 5 -0.76 2.13 -10.02
CA CYS A 5 0.34 2.79 -10.74
C CYS A 5 -0.09 4.13 -11.33
N TYR A 6 -1.28 4.20 -11.94
CA TYR A 6 -1.82 5.44 -12.49
C TYR A 6 -2.05 6.49 -11.41
N ILE A 7 -2.71 6.13 -10.31
CA ILE A 7 -2.99 7.05 -9.20
C ILE A 7 -1.68 7.54 -8.56
N GLY A 8 -0.72 6.63 -8.32
CA GLY A 8 0.59 6.98 -7.77
C GLY A 8 1.41 7.89 -8.69
N LEU A 9 1.33 7.69 -10.01
CA LEU A 9 1.99 8.58 -10.97
C LEU A 9 1.32 9.96 -11.00
N LYS A 10 -0.02 9.98 -11.02
CA LYS A 10 -0.80 11.22 -10.99
C LYS A 10 -0.52 12.05 -9.74
N SER A 11 -0.48 11.42 -8.56
CA SER A 11 -0.17 12.11 -7.32
C SER A 11 1.25 12.66 -7.29
N LEU A 12 2.23 11.95 -7.88
CA LEU A 12 3.60 12.43 -7.98
C LEU A 12 3.72 13.65 -8.93
N ILE A 13 2.96 13.67 -10.03
CA ILE A 13 2.91 14.81 -10.96
C ILE A 13 2.25 16.03 -10.32
N GLU A 14 1.25 15.83 -9.48
CA GLU A 14 0.50 16.90 -8.81
C GLU A 14 1.17 17.39 -7.51
N ASN A 15 2.25 16.73 -7.09
CA ASN A 15 3.02 17.10 -5.90
C ASN A 15 3.73 18.44 -6.10
N ASN A 16 3.76 19.28 -5.06
CA ASN A 16 4.41 20.59 -5.05
C ASN A 16 5.95 20.53 -4.97
N GLY A 17 6.52 19.35 -4.70
CA GLY A 17 7.96 19.11 -4.62
C GLY A 17 8.62 19.58 -3.31
N GLU A 18 7.84 19.92 -2.29
CA GLU A 18 8.38 20.36 -0.99
C GLU A 18 9.02 19.20 -0.21
N GLU A 19 8.52 17.98 -0.40
CA GLU A 19 9.01 16.78 0.27
C GLU A 19 9.48 15.71 -0.74
N PRO A 20 10.59 15.00 -0.47
CA PRO A 20 11.05 13.90 -1.31
C PRO A 20 9.97 12.82 -1.46
N SER A 21 9.58 12.56 -2.71
CA SER A 21 8.51 11.62 -3.05
C SER A 21 9.01 10.60 -4.06
N LEU A 22 8.64 9.32 -3.86
CA LEU A 22 9.08 8.20 -4.69
C LEU A 22 7.88 7.31 -5.02
N LEU A 23 7.73 6.99 -6.31
CA LEU A 23 6.84 5.94 -6.79
C LEU A 23 7.68 4.76 -7.27
N VAL A 24 7.32 3.55 -6.85
CA VAL A 24 7.95 2.30 -7.29
C VAL A 24 6.89 1.39 -7.88
N CYS A 25 7.02 1.08 -9.17
CA CYS A 25 6.16 0.14 -9.88
C CYS A 25 7.00 -1.10 -10.22
N ASN A 26 6.85 -2.16 -9.41
CA ASN A 26 7.59 -3.42 -9.61
C ASN A 26 6.81 -4.36 -10.54
N ASP A 27 7.54 -5.16 -11.32
CA ASP A 27 6.96 -6.25 -12.11
C ASP A 27 6.91 -7.55 -11.30
N HIS A 28 6.37 -8.62 -11.89
CA HIS A 28 6.41 -9.99 -11.39
C HIS A 28 5.73 -10.21 -10.02
N GLU A 29 4.90 -9.28 -9.56
CA GLU A 29 4.18 -9.41 -8.30
C GLU A 29 3.29 -10.66 -8.28
N GLU A 30 2.52 -10.88 -9.34
CA GLU A 30 1.62 -12.02 -9.54
C GLU A 30 2.33 -13.39 -9.65
N VAL A 31 3.67 -13.40 -9.81
CA VAL A 31 4.50 -14.61 -9.85
C VAL A 31 5.48 -14.69 -8.67
N GLY A 32 5.30 -13.88 -7.63
CA GLY A 32 6.05 -13.97 -6.37
C GLY A 32 7.18 -12.94 -6.18
N SER A 33 7.35 -11.98 -7.10
CA SER A 33 8.29 -10.85 -7.00
C SER A 33 9.79 -11.21 -6.96
N MET A 34 10.17 -12.48 -7.14
CA MET A 34 11.56 -12.96 -7.09
C MET A 34 12.28 -12.76 -8.43
N SER A 35 12.46 -11.52 -8.85
CA SER A 35 13.24 -11.17 -10.05
C SER A 35 14.02 -9.87 -9.83
N ALA A 36 14.89 -9.50 -10.77
CA ALA A 36 15.69 -8.28 -10.66
C ALA A 36 14.82 -6.99 -10.63
N GLU A 37 13.66 -7.06 -11.28
CA GLU A 37 12.67 -5.98 -11.43
C GLU A 37 11.41 -6.19 -10.56
N GLY A 38 11.40 -7.27 -9.77
CA GLY A 38 10.38 -7.55 -8.77
C GLY A 38 10.70 -6.90 -7.43
N ALA A 39 9.69 -6.88 -6.54
CA ALA A 39 9.81 -6.22 -5.23
C ALA A 39 10.86 -6.86 -4.30
N GLN A 40 11.23 -8.13 -4.51
CA GLN A 40 12.31 -8.80 -3.76
C GLN A 40 13.69 -8.62 -4.42
N GLY A 41 13.75 -7.93 -5.56
CA GLY A 41 14.98 -7.64 -6.28
C GLY A 41 15.84 -6.58 -5.60
N PRO A 42 17.13 -6.47 -6.00
CA PRO A 42 18.07 -5.51 -5.42
C PRO A 42 17.88 -4.07 -5.93
N PHE A 43 17.01 -3.87 -6.94
CA PHE A 43 16.96 -2.62 -7.70
C PHE A 43 16.64 -1.40 -6.84
N LEU A 44 15.56 -1.44 -6.05
CA LEU A 44 15.17 -0.32 -5.20
C LEU A 44 16.26 0.02 -4.17
N THR A 45 16.86 -1.00 -3.56
CA THR A 45 17.96 -0.82 -2.60
C THR A 45 19.15 -0.12 -3.27
N ALA A 46 19.54 -0.57 -4.46
CA ALA A 46 20.64 0.04 -5.21
C ALA A 46 20.34 1.50 -5.62
N VAL A 47 19.10 1.81 -5.99
CA VAL A 47 18.66 3.19 -6.30
C VAL A 47 18.74 4.07 -5.05
N LEU A 48 18.23 3.60 -3.91
CA LEU A 48 18.26 4.36 -2.65
C LEU A 48 19.68 4.57 -2.12
N ASP A 49 20.58 3.59 -2.28
CA ASP A 49 21.99 3.75 -1.92
C ASP A 49 22.67 4.85 -2.72
N ARG A 50 22.36 4.93 -4.01
CA ARG A 50 22.90 5.98 -4.89
C ARG A 50 22.27 7.34 -4.61
N TRP A 51 20.98 7.38 -4.28
CA TRP A 51 20.25 8.63 -4.07
C TRP A 51 20.54 9.25 -2.69
N CYS A 52 20.44 8.48 -1.62
CA CYS A 52 20.64 8.96 -0.26
C CYS A 52 22.12 8.95 0.15
N GLY A 53 22.93 8.08 -0.46
CA GLY A 53 24.23 7.67 0.07
C GLY A 53 24.09 6.54 1.10
N PRO A 54 25.01 5.56 1.13
CA PRO A 54 24.89 4.36 1.97
C PRO A 54 24.69 4.66 3.47
N GLU A 55 25.36 5.68 3.98
CA GLU A 55 25.31 6.07 5.40
C GLU A 55 23.98 6.73 5.80
N ASN A 56 23.27 7.34 4.84
CA ASN A 56 22.03 8.06 5.09
C ASN A 56 20.78 7.23 4.79
N ARG A 57 20.88 6.13 4.03
CA ARG A 57 19.72 5.30 3.65
C ARG A 57 18.89 4.88 4.87
N ALA A 58 19.54 4.39 5.94
CA ALA A 58 18.85 3.96 7.15
C ALA A 58 18.09 5.13 7.83
N ARG A 59 18.69 6.32 7.85
CA ARG A 59 18.07 7.54 8.39
C ARG A 59 16.90 8.01 7.52
N ALA A 60 17.03 7.92 6.20
CA ALA A 60 15.97 8.24 5.25
C ALA A 60 14.78 7.30 5.45
N ILE A 61 15.00 5.97 5.42
CA ILE A 61 13.96 4.96 5.64
C ILE A 61 13.24 5.17 6.97
N ALA A 62 13.96 5.44 8.06
CA ALA A 62 13.36 5.67 9.37
C ALA A 62 12.45 6.92 9.45
N ARG A 63 12.62 7.86 8.51
CA ARG A 63 11.82 9.09 8.38
C ARG A 63 10.78 9.02 7.26
N SER A 64 10.76 7.95 6.49
CA SER A 64 9.84 7.75 5.37
C SER A 64 8.62 6.93 5.78
N MET A 65 7.54 7.09 5.01
CA MET A 65 6.40 6.20 4.99
C MET A 65 6.24 5.63 3.59
N MET A 66 5.92 4.35 3.48
CA MET A 66 5.59 3.71 2.21
C MET A 66 4.15 3.21 2.24
N ILE A 67 3.35 3.61 1.25
CA ILE A 67 2.03 3.05 1.02
C ILE A 67 2.17 1.98 -0.06
N SER A 68 1.94 0.72 0.31
CA SER A 68 1.78 -0.36 -0.67
C SER A 68 0.33 -0.37 -1.15
N ALA A 69 0.12 0.11 -2.38
CA ALA A 69 -1.21 0.24 -2.96
C ALA A 69 -1.51 -0.94 -3.87
N ASP A 70 -2.51 -1.74 -3.50
CA ASP A 70 -3.02 -2.84 -4.31
C ASP A 70 -4.51 -3.08 -4.08
N ASN A 71 -5.20 -3.58 -5.10
CA ASN A 71 -6.65 -3.69 -5.17
C ASN A 71 -7.21 -4.58 -4.06
N ALA A 72 -8.26 -4.11 -3.37
CA ALA A 72 -8.99 -4.91 -2.39
C ALA A 72 -10.17 -5.63 -3.04
N HIS A 73 -10.57 -6.76 -2.46
CA HIS A 73 -11.76 -7.47 -2.88
C HIS A 73 -13.00 -6.80 -2.30
N GLY A 74 -13.76 -6.10 -3.14
CA GLY A 74 -15.09 -5.61 -2.78
C GLY A 74 -16.07 -6.76 -2.60
N VAL A 75 -17.14 -6.52 -1.83
CA VAL A 75 -18.21 -7.51 -1.65
C VAL A 75 -18.85 -7.84 -2.99
N HIS A 76 -18.77 -9.12 -3.39
CA HIS A 76 -19.45 -9.59 -4.60
C HIS A 76 -20.93 -9.87 -4.29
N PRO A 77 -21.91 -9.22 -4.97
CA PRO A 77 -23.33 -9.30 -4.60
C PRO A 77 -23.92 -10.72 -4.73
N ASN A 78 -23.41 -11.53 -5.67
CA ASN A 78 -23.85 -12.93 -5.83
C ASN A 78 -23.13 -13.92 -4.88
N TYR A 79 -22.14 -13.47 -4.12
CA TYR A 79 -21.33 -14.32 -3.23
C TYR A 79 -21.05 -13.60 -1.91
N MET A 80 -22.09 -13.02 -1.32
CA MET A 80 -21.96 -12.28 -0.05
C MET A 80 -21.39 -13.17 1.06
N ASP A 81 -21.75 -14.45 1.06
CA ASP A 81 -21.35 -15.48 2.04
C ASP A 81 -19.84 -15.81 2.01
N ARG A 82 -19.10 -15.35 0.99
CA ARG A 82 -17.62 -15.49 0.91
C ARG A 82 -16.89 -14.39 1.66
N HIS A 83 -17.59 -13.33 2.05
CA HIS A 83 -17.06 -12.26 2.89
C HIS A 83 -17.51 -12.49 4.34
N ASP A 84 -16.73 -11.98 5.31
CA ASP A 84 -17.13 -12.03 6.71
C ASP A 84 -18.50 -11.37 6.89
N GLU A 85 -19.40 -12.01 7.66
CA GLU A 85 -20.81 -11.63 7.83
C GLU A 85 -21.02 -10.18 8.29
N ASN A 86 -19.97 -9.48 8.72
CA ASN A 86 -20.09 -8.10 9.17
C ASN A 86 -19.38 -7.00 8.34
N HIS A 87 -18.29 -7.22 7.56
CA HIS A 87 -17.50 -6.08 7.05
C HIS A 87 -16.62 -6.35 5.80
N GLY A 88 -17.21 -6.64 4.64
CA GLY A 88 -16.46 -6.56 3.37
C GLY A 88 -16.39 -5.13 2.81
N PRO A 89 -15.34 -4.75 2.05
CA PRO A 89 -15.27 -3.44 1.42
C PRO A 89 -16.46 -3.17 0.48
N VAL A 90 -17.09 -2.02 0.66
CA VAL A 90 -18.21 -1.56 -0.16
C VAL A 90 -17.69 -0.66 -1.28
N LEU A 91 -18.19 -0.86 -2.49
CA LEU A 91 -17.84 -0.02 -3.63
C LEU A 91 -18.22 1.44 -3.38
N ASN A 92 -17.40 2.36 -3.87
CA ASN A 92 -17.57 3.82 -3.73
C ASN A 92 -17.53 4.36 -2.28
N GLN A 93 -17.13 3.56 -1.29
CA GLN A 93 -16.99 4.00 0.11
C GLN A 93 -15.54 4.33 0.49
N GLY A 94 -14.68 4.58 -0.49
CA GLY A 94 -13.28 4.97 -0.29
C GLY A 94 -12.28 3.81 -0.24
N PRO A 95 -10.97 4.11 -0.18
CA PRO A 95 -9.90 3.12 -0.18
C PRO A 95 -9.91 2.22 1.04
N VAL A 96 -9.33 1.03 0.91
CA VAL A 96 -9.39 -0.01 1.94
C VAL A 96 -8.03 -0.17 2.62
N ILE A 97 -7.99 0.04 3.93
CA ILE A 97 -6.85 -0.30 4.78
C ILE A 97 -6.90 -1.81 5.05
N LYS A 98 -6.05 -2.56 4.35
CA LYS A 98 -5.92 -4.01 4.52
C LYS A 98 -5.08 -4.33 5.75
N VAL A 99 -5.63 -5.11 6.69
CA VAL A 99 -4.95 -5.57 7.92
C VAL A 99 -4.97 -7.09 7.95
N ASN A 100 -3.83 -7.71 8.25
CA ASN A 100 -3.72 -9.16 8.38
C ASN A 100 -2.77 -9.50 9.53
N HIS A 101 -3.20 -10.39 10.44
CA HIS A 101 -2.43 -10.74 11.63
C HIS A 101 -1.14 -11.54 11.32
N ASN A 102 -1.16 -12.32 10.24
CA ASN A 102 -0.01 -13.11 9.76
C ASN A 102 0.99 -12.28 8.94
N GLN A 103 0.94 -10.94 9.03
CA GLN A 103 1.81 -10.00 8.31
C GLN A 103 1.85 -10.20 6.77
N ARG A 104 0.80 -10.79 6.18
CA ARG A 104 0.62 -10.78 4.71
C ARG A 104 0.48 -9.35 4.16
N TYR A 105 0.12 -8.40 5.03
CA TYR A 105 0.20 -6.96 4.77
C TYR A 105 1.09 -6.30 5.82
N ALA A 106 1.90 -5.32 5.41
CA ALA A 106 2.80 -4.57 6.29
C ALA A 106 2.07 -3.58 7.24
N THR A 107 0.74 -3.44 7.08
CA THR A 107 -0.08 -2.54 7.88
C THR A 107 -0.03 -2.91 9.36
N ASN A 108 0.29 -1.93 10.20
CA ASN A 108 0.22 -2.03 11.66
C ASN A 108 -0.57 -0.85 12.23
N SER A 109 -0.79 -0.83 13.55
CA SER A 109 -1.58 0.20 14.21
C SER A 109 -1.10 1.63 13.92
N ARG A 110 0.22 1.83 13.82
CA ARG A 110 0.83 3.16 13.58
C ARG A 110 0.68 3.61 12.13
N THR A 111 0.93 2.72 11.16
CA THR A 111 0.79 3.09 9.74
C THR A 111 -0.68 3.27 9.35
N ALA A 112 -1.57 2.44 9.90
CA ALA A 112 -3.00 2.60 9.73
C ALA A 112 -3.50 3.90 10.36
N SER A 113 -3.09 4.25 11.59
CA SER A 113 -3.53 5.48 12.24
C SER A 113 -3.10 6.73 11.48
N LEU A 114 -1.87 6.75 10.94
CA LEU A 114 -1.38 7.85 10.12
C LEU A 114 -2.23 8.05 8.85
N TYR A 115 -2.57 6.96 8.15
CA TYR A 115 -3.44 7.04 6.97
C TYR A 115 -4.84 7.56 7.32
N ARG A 116 -5.45 7.03 8.39
CA ARG A 116 -6.77 7.48 8.85
C ARG A 116 -6.77 8.96 9.21
N HIS A 117 -5.75 9.39 9.95
CA HIS A 117 -5.61 10.79 10.34
C HIS A 117 -5.54 11.73 9.13
N ILE A 118 -4.72 11.40 8.12
CA ILE A 118 -4.64 12.18 6.87
C ILE A 118 -5.99 12.18 6.14
N SER A 119 -6.66 11.02 6.07
CA SER A 119 -7.98 10.89 5.45
C SER A 119 -9.03 11.77 6.14
N ASP A 120 -9.04 11.77 7.47
CA ASP A 120 -9.96 12.54 8.29
C ASP A 120 -9.70 14.06 8.16
N GLU A 121 -8.44 14.48 8.15
CA GLU A 121 -8.06 15.88 7.91
C GLU A 121 -8.50 16.39 6.52
N LEU A 122 -8.45 15.51 5.52
CA LEU A 122 -8.89 15.82 4.16
C LEU A 122 -10.41 15.64 3.94
N GLY A 123 -11.14 15.12 4.93
CA GLY A 123 -12.56 14.78 4.80
C GLY A 123 -12.84 13.68 3.77
N LEU A 124 -11.86 12.79 3.52
CA LEU A 124 -11.96 11.70 2.56
C LEU A 124 -12.40 10.40 3.24
N PRO A 125 -13.29 9.61 2.61
CA PRO A 125 -13.73 8.34 3.17
C PRO A 125 -12.63 7.28 3.07
N HIS A 126 -12.59 6.38 4.06
CA HIS A 126 -11.74 5.20 4.06
C HIS A 126 -12.46 4.03 4.74
N GLN A 127 -12.04 2.81 4.40
CA GLN A 127 -12.57 1.56 4.94
C GLN A 127 -11.46 0.76 5.59
N SER A 128 -11.79 -0.15 6.49
CA SER A 128 -10.83 -1.12 7.06
C SER A 128 -11.30 -2.54 6.74
N PHE A 129 -10.38 -3.37 6.28
CA PHE A 129 -10.65 -4.79 6.00
C PHE A 129 -9.65 -5.65 6.75
N VAL A 130 -10.17 -6.61 7.52
CA VAL A 130 -9.37 -7.58 8.27
C VAL A 130 -9.60 -8.96 7.65
N VAL A 131 -8.52 -9.61 7.23
CA VAL A 131 -8.61 -11.00 6.73
C VAL A 131 -8.84 -11.93 7.92
N ARG A 132 -9.82 -12.84 7.80
CA ARG A 132 -10.09 -13.85 8.83
C ARG A 132 -8.90 -14.79 9.01
N SER A 133 -8.63 -15.15 10.25
CA SER A 133 -7.52 -16.05 10.61
C SER A 133 -7.68 -17.49 10.08
N ASP A 134 -8.89 -17.88 9.67
CA ASP A 134 -9.23 -19.23 9.19
C ASP A 134 -9.20 -19.40 7.66
N MET A 135 -9.04 -18.30 6.91
CA MET A 135 -8.87 -18.33 5.46
C MET A 135 -7.39 -18.13 5.11
N GLY A 136 -6.66 -19.24 5.13
CA GLY A 136 -5.25 -19.37 4.75
C GLY A 136 -5.04 -19.50 3.26
#